data_AF-A0A7X0CZE9-F1
#
_entry.id   AF-A0A7X0CZE9-F1
#
_cell.length_a   1.000
_cell.length_b   1.000
_cell.length_c   1.000
_cell.angle_alpha   90.00
_cell.angle_beta   90.00
_cell.angle_gamma   90.00
#
_symmetry.space_group_name_H-M   'P 1'
#
loop_
_entity.id
_entity.type
_entity.pdbx_description
1 polymer ?
#
loop_
_entity_poly.entity_id
_entity_poly.type
_entity_poly.pdbx_seq_one_letter_code
_entity_poly.pdbx_strand_id
1 'polypeptide(L)'
;MNSTTTAALTVELTPTQIRGLKLAKFGDLHPQDGKRWTHLGATETYAKSDRFKERPLKVKFATTATLEQLTGYGLLKGLDPDAEAGETPYGITMAGKMWLLKHK
;
A
#
# COMPACT_ATOMS: atom_id res chain seq x y z
N MET A 1 -0.71 -10.03 22.25
CA MET A 1 -0.61 -9.67 20.81
C MET A 1 0.56 -8.71 20.52
N ASN A 2 1.56 -8.57 21.40
CA ASN A 2 2.54 -7.47 21.30
C ASN A 2 3.81 -7.84 20.52
N SER A 3 4.17 -9.13 20.47
CA SER A 3 5.45 -9.57 19.90
C SER A 3 5.53 -9.34 18.37
N THR A 4 4.43 -9.58 17.64
CA THR A 4 4.37 -9.40 16.18
C THR A 4 4.44 -7.93 15.78
N THR A 5 3.83 -7.03 16.56
CA THR A 5 3.90 -5.58 16.33
C THR A 5 5.31 -5.04 16.56
N THR A 6 6.02 -5.52 17.60
CA THR A 6 7.40 -5.11 17.86
C THR A 6 8.34 -5.57 16.74
N ALA A 7 8.21 -6.82 16.28
CA ALA A 7 9.02 -7.34 15.17
C ALA A 7 8.79 -6.57 13.86
N ALA A 8 7.54 -6.20 13.56
CA ALA A 8 7.23 -5.42 12.38
C ALA A 8 7.91 -4.03 12.36
N LEU A 9 8.16 -3.43 13.53
CA LEU A 9 8.78 -2.09 13.67
C LEU A 9 10.30 -2.06 13.45
N THR A 10 10.95 -3.22 13.35
CA THR A 10 12.40 -3.36 13.14
C THR A 10 12.77 -3.85 11.74
N VAL A 11 11.80 -4.20 10.90
CA VAL A 11 12.05 -4.62 9.52
C VAL A 11 12.58 -3.45 8.69
N GLU A 12 13.66 -3.68 7.94
CA GLU A 12 14.15 -2.74 6.93
C GLU A 12 13.39 -2.93 5.61
N LEU A 13 12.81 -1.84 5.11
CA LEU A 13 12.04 -1.87 3.87
C LEU A 13 12.86 -1.27 2.71
N THR A 14 12.79 -1.93 1.57
CA THR A 14 13.32 -1.37 0.31
C THR A 14 12.54 -0.11 -0.10
N PRO A 15 13.11 0.77 -0.94
CA PRO A 15 12.39 1.95 -1.43
C PRO A 15 11.05 1.62 -2.11
N THR A 16 10.94 0.47 -2.77
CA THR A 16 9.68 0.03 -3.40
C THR A 16 8.64 -0.38 -2.37
N GLN A 17 9.02 -1.11 -1.32
CA GLN A 17 8.14 -1.45 -0.20
C GLN A 17 7.69 -0.21 0.56
N ILE A 18 8.59 0.76 0.80
CA ILE A 18 8.23 2.04 1.43
C ILE A 18 7.18 2.78 0.59
N ARG A 19 7.34 2.82 -0.75
CA ARG A 19 6.33 3.43 -1.64
C ARG A 19 4.99 2.71 -1.57
N GLY A 20 4.99 1.37 -1.54
CA GLY A 20 3.76 0.57 -1.38
C GLY A 20 3.07 0.83 -0.04
N LEU A 21 3.81 0.86 1.06
CA LEU A 21 3.27 1.15 2.39
C LEU A 21 2.76 2.59 2.49
N LYS A 22 3.47 3.57 1.90
CA LYS A 22 3.00 4.96 1.79
C LYS A 22 1.72 5.07 0.95
N LEU A 23 1.55 4.24 -0.09
CA LEU A 23 0.31 4.21 -0.87
C LEU A 23 -0.87 3.72 -0.01
N ALA A 24 -0.68 2.61 0.72
CA ALA A 24 -1.69 2.05 1.62
C ALA A 24 -2.07 2.97 2.80
N LYS A 25 -1.18 3.90 3.18
CA LYS A 25 -1.51 4.94 4.17
C LYS A 25 -2.66 5.85 3.71
N PHE A 26 -2.81 6.06 2.40
CA PHE A 26 -3.81 6.99 1.85
C PHE A 26 -5.14 6.33 1.50
N GLY A 27 -5.26 5.01 1.66
CA GLY A 27 -6.47 4.24 1.35
C GLY A 27 -6.15 2.78 1.08
N ASP A 28 -7.20 1.96 1.06
CA ASP A 28 -7.08 0.52 0.83
C ASP A 28 -6.68 0.23 -0.62
N LEU A 29 -5.90 -0.84 -0.80
CA LEU A 29 -5.37 -1.24 -2.09
C LEU A 29 -6.23 -2.35 -2.69
N HIS A 30 -6.76 -2.09 -3.87
CA HIS A 30 -7.58 -3.00 -4.66
C HIS A 30 -6.78 -3.54 -5.85
N PRO A 31 -7.05 -4.77 -6.29
CA PRO A 31 -6.39 -5.37 -7.43
C PRO A 31 -6.69 -4.60 -8.72
N GLN A 32 -5.73 -4.60 -9.64
CA GLN A 32 -5.78 -3.98 -10.96
C GLN A 32 -5.10 -4.90 -11.98
N ASP A 33 -5.33 -4.64 -13.25
CA ASP A 33 -4.68 -5.35 -14.34
C ASP A 33 -3.15 -5.33 -14.24
N GLY A 34 -2.54 -6.46 -14.58
CA GLY A 34 -1.08 -6.63 -14.62
C GLY A 34 -0.44 -6.79 -13.24
N LYS A 35 -1.12 -7.43 -12.27
CA LYS A 35 -0.60 -7.72 -10.93
C LYS A 35 -0.29 -6.46 -10.11
N ARG A 36 -1.06 -5.40 -10.34
CA ARG A 36 -0.90 -4.08 -9.70
C ARG A 36 -2.02 -3.85 -8.69
N TRP A 37 -1.73 -2.99 -7.72
CA TRP A 37 -2.61 -2.69 -6.61
C TRP A 37 -2.62 -1.18 -6.34
N THR A 38 -3.80 -0.57 -6.29
CA THR A 38 -3.96 0.87 -6.06
C THR A 38 -5.32 1.16 -5.42
N HIS A 39 -5.64 2.43 -5.15
CA HIS A 39 -6.94 2.79 -4.57
C HIS A 39 -8.09 2.48 -5.53
N LEU A 40 -9.27 2.16 -4.98
CA LEU A 40 -10.46 1.93 -5.78
C LEU A 40 -10.78 3.17 -6.62
N GLY A 41 -11.00 2.98 -7.93
CA GLY A 41 -11.31 4.07 -8.84
C GLY A 41 -10.15 5.06 -9.06
N ALA A 42 -8.90 4.65 -8.84
CA ALA A 42 -7.74 5.49 -9.12
C ALA A 42 -7.62 5.82 -10.62
N THR A 43 -8.12 6.99 -11.01
CA THR A 43 -7.99 7.56 -12.35
C THR A 43 -6.77 8.47 -12.47
N GLU A 44 -6.51 9.01 -13.66
CA GLU A 44 -5.51 10.06 -13.86
C GLU A 44 -5.73 11.21 -12.87
N THR A 45 -4.65 11.62 -12.20
CA THR A 45 -4.66 12.78 -11.29
C THR A 45 -3.71 13.83 -11.85
N TYR A 46 -3.91 15.10 -11.51
CA TYR A 46 -3.07 16.19 -12.03
C TYR A 46 -2.36 16.88 -10.87
N ALA A 47 -1.23 17.54 -11.16
CA ALA A 47 -0.57 18.35 -10.15
C ALA A 47 -1.52 19.47 -9.70
N LYS A 48 -1.50 19.84 -8.42
CA LYS A 48 -2.36 20.92 -7.89
C LYS A 48 -2.14 22.25 -8.60
N SER A 49 -0.95 22.47 -9.16
CA SER A 49 -0.58 23.65 -9.95
C SER A 49 -1.02 23.59 -11.41
N ASP A 50 -1.37 22.41 -11.93
CA ASP A 50 -1.77 22.20 -13.33
C ASP A 50 -3.27 22.46 -13.48
N ARG A 51 -3.61 23.73 -13.68
CA ARG A 51 -5.01 24.18 -13.81
C ARG A 51 -5.68 23.68 -15.08
N PHE A 52 -4.89 23.39 -16.11
CA PHE A 52 -5.38 22.97 -17.43
C PHE A 52 -5.42 21.45 -17.58
N LYS A 53 -4.91 20.71 -16.58
CA LYS A 53 -4.87 19.24 -16.59
C LYS A 53 -4.14 18.69 -17.82
N GLU A 54 -3.08 19.37 -18.24
CA GLU A 54 -2.31 19.00 -19.43
C GLU A 54 -1.32 17.86 -19.15
N ARG A 55 -0.90 17.70 -17.89
CA ARG A 55 0.14 16.77 -17.48
C ARG A 55 -0.41 15.77 -16.46
N PRO A 56 -1.05 14.68 -16.92
CA PRO A 56 -1.53 13.64 -16.02
C PRO A 56 -0.36 13.01 -15.25
N LEU A 57 -0.55 12.86 -13.94
CA LEU A 57 0.33 12.13 -13.05
C LEU A 57 0.01 10.65 -13.15
N LYS A 58 1.07 9.85 -13.27
CA LYS A 58 0.95 8.39 -13.29
C LYS A 58 0.33 7.91 -11.98
N VAL A 59 -0.74 7.11 -12.10
CA VAL A 59 -1.35 6.42 -10.97
C VAL A 59 -0.29 5.59 -10.26
N LYS A 60 -0.12 5.83 -8.96
CA LYS A 60 0.80 5.07 -8.13
C LYS A 60 0.20 3.70 -7.86
N PHE A 61 1.03 2.68 -7.86
CA PHE A 61 0.62 1.32 -7.58
C PHE A 61 1.70 0.56 -6.81
N ALA A 62 1.30 -0.47 -6.09
CA ALA A 62 2.18 -1.53 -5.60
C ALA A 62 2.06 -2.76 -6.51
N THR A 63 3.09 -3.59 -6.57
CA THR A 63 3.01 -4.90 -7.22
C THR A 63 2.52 -5.94 -6.24
N THR A 64 1.98 -7.05 -6.74
CA THR A 64 1.57 -8.21 -5.92
C THR A 64 2.71 -8.67 -5.01
N ALA A 65 3.94 -8.81 -5.54
CA ALA A 65 5.11 -9.17 -4.74
C ALA A 65 5.41 -8.17 -3.60
N THR A 66 5.24 -6.87 -3.85
CA THR A 66 5.42 -5.85 -2.79
C THR A 66 4.36 -6.00 -1.71
N LEU A 67 3.13 -6.30 -2.11
CA LEU A 67 1.98 -6.43 -1.23
C LEU A 67 2.08 -7.69 -0.35
N GLU A 68 2.49 -8.82 -0.94
CA GLU A 68 2.77 -10.07 -0.22
C GLU A 68 3.87 -9.89 0.82
N GLN A 69 4.98 -9.24 0.45
CA GLN A 69 6.08 -8.96 1.39
C GLN A 69 5.62 -8.11 2.57
N LEU A 70 4.90 -7.00 2.31
CA LEU A 70 4.39 -6.13 3.37
C LEU A 70 3.35 -6.81 4.26
N THR A 71 2.55 -7.72 3.70
CA THR A 71 1.60 -8.56 4.45
C THR A 71 2.34 -9.58 5.31
N GLY A 72 3.39 -10.22 4.77
CA GLY A 72 4.27 -11.12 5.52
C GLY A 72 4.98 -10.46 6.70
N TYR A 73 5.26 -9.15 6.61
CA TYR A 73 5.76 -8.34 7.72
C TYR A 73 4.68 -7.86 8.70
N GLY A 74 3.40 -8.16 8.45
CA GLY A 74 2.28 -7.68 9.26
C GLY A 74 2.01 -6.18 9.13
N LEU A 75 2.55 -5.53 8.10
CA LEU A 75 2.37 -4.09 7.85
C LEU A 75 1.10 -3.80 7.03
N LEU A 76 0.64 -4.78 6.26
CA LEU A 76 -0.65 -4.81 5.57
C LEU A 76 -1.48 -6.01 6.05
N LYS A 77 -2.79 -5.96 5.81
CA LYS A 77 -3.71 -7.09 6.02
C LYS A 77 -4.78 -7.12 4.92
N GLY A 78 -5.21 -8.33 4.54
CA GLY A 78 -6.43 -8.52 3.76
C GLY A 78 -7.63 -8.01 4.56
N LEU A 79 -8.59 -7.42 3.87
CA LEU A 79 -9.81 -6.86 4.46
C LEU A 79 -11.01 -7.77 4.34
N ASP A 80 -10.98 -8.70 3.38
CA ASP A 80 -11.99 -9.73 3.20
C ASP A 80 -11.35 -11.11 3.47
N PRO A 81 -11.71 -11.77 4.59
CA PRO A 81 -11.18 -13.08 4.93
C PRO A 81 -11.76 -14.23 4.07
N ASP A 82 -12.88 -13.99 3.38
CA ASP A 82 -13.60 -14.99 2.60
C ASP A 82 -13.27 -14.91 1.10
N ALA A 83 -12.64 -13.81 0.66
CA ALA A 83 -12.19 -13.65 -0.72
C ALA A 83 -10.88 -14.39 -1.02
N GLU A 84 -10.75 -14.85 -2.26
CA GLU A 84 -9.52 -15.52 -2.70
C GLU A 84 -8.30 -14.57 -2.65
N ALA A 85 -7.13 -15.17 -2.44
CA ALA A 85 -5.87 -14.44 -2.44
C ALA A 85 -5.64 -13.80 -3.81
N GLY A 86 -5.65 -12.46 -3.85
CA GLY A 86 -5.56 -11.69 -5.10
C GLY A 86 -6.82 -10.90 -5.43
N GLU A 87 -7.92 -11.17 -4.74
CA GLU A 87 -9.20 -10.47 -4.93
C GLU A 87 -9.58 -9.59 -3.72
N THR A 88 -9.17 -10.00 -2.51
CA THR A 88 -9.36 -9.17 -1.31
C THR A 88 -8.61 -7.83 -1.42
N PRO A 89 -9.26 -6.71 -1.08
CA PRO A 89 -8.55 -5.46 -0.82
C PRO A 89 -7.60 -5.58 0.38
N TYR A 90 -6.58 -4.74 0.42
CA TYR A 90 -5.60 -4.70 1.52
C TYR A 90 -5.52 -3.35 2.19
N GLY A 91 -5.59 -3.34 3.52
CA GLY A 91 -5.47 -2.15 4.34
C GLY A 91 -4.16 -2.11 5.14
N ILE A 92 -3.70 -0.89 5.45
CA ILE A 92 -2.53 -0.70 6.32
C ILE A 92 -2.87 -1.04 7.78
N THR A 93 -1.99 -1.82 8.43
CA THR A 93 -2.15 -2.15 9.86
C THR A 93 -1.66 -1.01 10.75
N MET A 94 -1.94 -1.09 12.05
CA MET A 94 -1.34 -0.16 13.02
C MET A 94 0.20 -0.25 13.04
N ALA A 95 0.77 -1.45 12.89
CA ALA A 95 2.21 -1.64 12.77
C ALA A 95 2.76 -0.91 11.54
N GLY A 96 2.07 -1.01 10.38
CA GLY A 96 2.41 -0.27 9.17
C GLY A 96 2.42 1.26 9.37
N LYS A 97 1.40 1.80 10.03
CA LYS A 97 1.32 3.24 10.36
C LYS A 97 2.46 3.68 11.27
N MET A 98 2.74 2.91 12.31
CA MET A 98 3.81 3.20 13.27
C MET A 98 5.21 3.08 12.64
N TRP A 99 5.40 2.11 11.74
CA TRP A 99 6.65 1.98 10.97
C TRP A 99 6.92 3.24 10.14
N LEU A 100 5.91 3.73 9.40
CA LEU A 100 6.04 4.98 8.61
C LEU A 100 6.28 6.21 9.48
N LEU A 101 5.75 6.24 10.71
CA LEU A 101 5.97 7.34 11.64
C LEU A 101 7.43 7.37 12.12
N LYS A 102 8.03 6.20 12.35
CA LYS A 102 9.40 6.04 12.85
C LYS A 102 10.47 6.28 11.77
N HIS A 103 10.15 6.02 10.50
CA HIS A 103 11.09 6.07 9.36
C HIS A 103 10.71 7.14 8.33
N LYS A 104 10.42 8.37 8.80
CA LYS A 104 9.94 9.49 7.97
C LYS A 104 10.91 9.89 6.85
#